data_AF-A0A162K7E2-F1
#
_entry.id   AF-A0A162K7E2-F1
#
_cell.length_a   1.000
_cell.length_b   1.000
_cell.length_c   1.000
_cell.angle_alpha   90.00
_cell.angle_beta   90.00
_cell.angle_gamma   90.00
#
_symmetry.space_group_name_H-M   'P 1'
#
loop_
_entity.id
_entity.type
_entity.pdbx_description
1 polymer ?
#
loop_
_entity_poly.entity_id
_entity_poly.type
_entity_poly.pdbx_seq_one_letter_code
_entity_poly.pdbx_strand_id
1 'polypeptide(L)'
;MNPQYQISRTTIVETMNLAPFTMHKEIHQFALTHELEDVATGASIRDRINNITEYLIKHTTSVILVKEVITDLINQELKKVQWASEYSDESESFQVKYPKLYESLRKDGFTIVDYQLLRDNGLIESPGLIYNFKFVEECLDQCQTLISNHSLGSAVDRAHTALHGYMKEICTAFELEVLGSHPKIQDYWSEIKLHHPKFNVDVKEYHTPINQVVGTIGKVIDKINDLRNNKTYSHPNDEILGEGEARLVINLSRVFLQYIDGKVSSD
;
A
#
# COMPACT_ATOMS: atom_id res chain seq x y z
N MET A 1 -14.23 8.94 9.77
CA MET A 1 -12.89 8.31 9.79
C MET A 1 -13.07 6.80 9.82
N ASN A 2 -12.36 6.06 8.96
CA ASN A 2 -12.55 4.63 8.77
C ASN A 2 -11.84 3.84 9.91
N PRO A 3 -12.52 2.97 10.68
CA PRO A 3 -11.95 2.22 11.81
C PRO A 3 -10.73 1.33 11.47
N GLN A 4 -10.47 1.09 10.19
CA GLN A 4 -9.37 0.23 9.70
C GLN A 4 -7.95 0.85 9.77
N TYR A 5 -7.79 2.09 10.26
CA TYR A 5 -6.49 2.80 10.28
C TYR A 5 -5.99 3.10 11.69
N GLN A 6 -6.64 2.54 12.71
CA GLN A 6 -6.32 2.81 14.11
C GLN A 6 -5.37 1.73 14.64
N ILE A 7 -4.19 2.13 15.08
CA ILE A 7 -3.27 1.24 15.80
C ILE A 7 -3.96 0.82 17.10
N SER A 8 -4.06 -0.49 17.33
CA SER A 8 -4.77 -1.02 18.49
C SER A 8 -4.06 -0.66 19.79
N ARG A 9 -4.84 -0.58 20.88
CA ARG A 9 -4.28 -0.38 22.23
C ARG A 9 -3.23 -1.43 22.56
N THR A 10 -3.44 -2.67 22.13
CA THR A 10 -2.49 -3.77 22.32
C THR A 10 -1.15 -3.47 21.64
N THR A 11 -1.16 -3.09 20.36
CA THR A 11 0.08 -2.73 19.66
C THR A 11 0.80 -1.57 20.33
N ILE A 12 0.07 -0.54 20.79
CA ILE A 12 0.69 0.58 21.51
C ILE A 12 1.36 0.11 22.80
N VAL A 13 0.65 -0.63 23.65
CA VAL A 13 1.19 -1.11 24.93
C VAL A 13 2.39 -2.03 24.74
N GLU A 14 2.28 -3.01 23.83
CA GLU A 14 3.36 -3.95 23.57
C GLU A 14 4.59 -3.26 22.95
N THR A 15 4.39 -2.27 22.08
CA THR A 15 5.51 -1.48 21.51
C THR A 15 6.19 -0.62 22.57
N MET A 16 5.43 0.03 23.45
CA MET A 16 6.00 0.84 24.53
C MET A 16 6.81 0.01 25.54
N ASN A 17 6.56 -1.30 25.64
CA ASN A 17 7.41 -2.21 26.42
C ASN A 17 8.78 -2.49 25.76
N LEU A 18 8.95 -2.20 24.47
CA LEU A 18 10.26 -2.26 23.79
C LEU A 18 11.17 -1.07 24.13
N ALA A 19 10.60 -0.01 24.72
CA ALA A 19 11.31 1.23 24.96
C ALA A 19 12.59 0.99 25.78
N PRO A 20 13.79 1.27 25.24
CA PRO A 20 15.05 0.84 25.84
C PRO A 20 15.55 1.77 26.96
N PHE A 21 14.66 2.58 27.56
CA PHE A 21 15.06 3.64 28.47
C PHE A 21 15.54 3.08 29.81
N THR A 22 16.80 3.32 30.12
CA THR A 22 17.45 3.00 31.39
C THR A 22 17.77 4.26 32.21
N MET A 23 17.80 5.43 31.56
CA MET A 23 18.07 6.72 32.18
C MET A 23 16.98 7.75 31.90
N HIS A 24 16.73 8.65 32.87
CA HIS A 24 15.78 9.77 32.71
C HIS A 24 16.09 10.68 31.51
N LYS A 25 17.37 10.82 31.16
CA LYS A 25 17.79 11.60 29.99
C LYS A 25 17.30 10.98 28.67
N GLU A 26 17.28 9.66 28.55
CA GLU A 26 16.90 8.96 27.32
C GLU A 26 15.42 9.15 27.01
N ILE A 27 14.56 8.97 28.03
CA ILE A 27 13.13 9.22 27.88
C ILE A 27 12.81 10.70 27.64
N HIS A 28 13.58 11.62 28.22
CA HIS A 28 13.42 13.04 27.95
C HIS A 28 13.78 13.40 26.50
N GLN A 29 14.89 12.85 25.98
CA GLN A 29 15.28 13.05 24.59
C GLN A 29 14.26 12.45 23.62
N PHE A 30 13.76 11.25 23.93
CA PHE A 30 12.67 10.64 23.17
C PHE A 30 11.42 11.51 23.17
N ALA A 31 11.03 12.02 24.34
CA ALA A 31 9.87 12.89 24.47
C ALA A 31 10.01 14.15 23.61
N LEU A 32 11.16 14.84 23.68
CA LEU A 32 11.46 16.00 22.83
C LEU A 32 11.41 15.69 21.33
N THR A 33 11.85 14.50 20.93
CA THR A 33 11.88 14.11 19.51
C THR A 33 10.47 13.93 18.94
N HIS A 34 9.51 13.57 19.78
CA HIS A 34 8.12 13.32 19.38
C HIS A 34 7.13 14.35 19.95
N GLU A 35 7.61 15.48 20.48
CA GLU A 35 6.78 16.53 21.07
C GLU A 35 5.87 16.03 22.22
N LEU A 36 6.43 15.16 23.07
CA LEU A 36 5.76 14.49 24.20
C LEU A 36 6.28 14.99 25.57
N GLU A 37 7.08 16.05 25.63
CA GLU A 37 7.68 16.57 26.88
C GLU A 37 6.64 16.86 27.98
N ASP A 38 5.49 17.40 27.60
CA ASP A 38 4.41 17.77 28.53
C ASP A 38 3.74 16.55 29.17
N VAL A 39 3.84 15.37 28.53
CA VAL A 39 3.22 14.13 28.99
C VAL A 39 4.23 13.14 29.58
N ALA A 40 5.52 13.28 29.24
CA ALA A 40 6.62 12.48 29.78
C ALA A 40 7.01 12.87 31.22
N THR A 41 6.00 13.02 32.08
CA THR A 41 6.12 13.44 33.49
C THR A 41 6.09 12.24 34.42
N GLY A 42 6.62 12.38 35.64
CA GLY A 42 6.65 11.31 36.63
C GLY A 42 7.99 11.17 37.35
N ALA A 43 7.94 10.53 38.52
CA ALA A 43 9.09 10.34 39.40
C ALA A 43 10.02 9.22 38.90
N SER A 44 9.48 8.18 38.27
CA SER A 44 10.26 7.09 37.68
C SER A 44 10.22 7.09 36.15
N ILE A 45 11.16 6.37 35.52
CA ILE A 45 11.13 6.11 34.06
C ILE A 45 9.84 5.38 33.68
N ARG A 46 9.40 4.42 34.52
CA ARG A 46 8.18 3.64 34.25
C ARG A 46 6.93 4.52 34.27
N ASP A 47 6.83 5.47 35.21
CA ASP A 47 5.69 6.41 35.26
C ASP A 47 5.61 7.24 33.98
N ARG A 48 6.75 7.72 33.50
CA ARG A 48 6.83 8.51 32.26
C ARG A 48 6.44 7.69 31.04
N ILE A 49 6.90 6.44 30.93
CA ILE A 49 6.49 5.51 29.86
C ILE A 49 4.97 5.28 29.92
N ASN A 50 4.42 5.05 31.11
CA ASN A 50 2.99 4.83 31.29
C ASN A 50 2.18 6.06 30.87
N ASN A 51 2.60 7.26 31.26
CA ASN A 51 1.93 8.51 30.89
C ASN A 51 1.96 8.76 29.37
N ILE A 52 3.09 8.52 28.72
CA ILE A 52 3.18 8.54 27.24
C ILE A 52 2.24 7.50 26.63
N THR A 53 2.25 6.26 27.14
CA THR A 53 1.41 5.16 26.64
C THR A 53 -0.07 5.52 26.72
N GLU A 54 -0.52 6.05 27.87
CA GLU A 54 -1.88 6.52 28.04
C GLU A 54 -2.25 7.65 27.10
N TYR A 55 -1.32 8.60 26.89
CA TYR A 55 -1.52 9.70 25.97
C TYR A 55 -1.72 9.20 24.53
N LEU A 56 -0.84 8.31 24.04
CA LEU A 56 -0.93 7.74 22.70
C LEU A 56 -2.23 6.95 22.50
N ILE A 57 -2.66 6.19 23.50
CA ILE A 57 -3.93 5.46 23.48
C ILE A 57 -5.14 6.41 23.36
N LYS A 58 -5.13 7.53 24.11
CA LYS A 58 -6.20 8.54 24.07
C LYS A 58 -6.21 9.32 22.76
N HIS A 59 -5.07 9.41 22.07
CA HIS A 59 -4.89 10.15 20.82
C HIS A 59 -4.61 9.23 19.62
N THR A 60 -5.18 8.02 19.62
CA THR A 60 -5.13 7.10 18.47
C THR A 60 -5.70 7.68 17.17
N THR A 61 -6.43 8.80 17.25
CA THR A 61 -6.90 9.60 16.12
C THR A 61 -5.81 10.51 15.52
N SER A 62 -4.75 10.85 16.27
CA SER A 62 -3.53 11.47 15.74
C SER A 62 -2.65 10.39 15.11
N VAL A 63 -3.07 9.92 13.94
CA VAL A 63 -2.45 8.77 13.25
C VAL A 63 -0.96 9.00 13.01
N ILE A 64 -0.54 10.25 12.77
CA ILE A 64 0.87 10.58 12.48
C ILE A 64 1.75 10.33 13.69
N LEU A 65 1.48 10.99 14.83
CA LEU A 65 2.31 10.87 16.03
C LEU A 65 2.37 9.43 16.55
N VAL A 66 1.22 8.76 16.64
CA VAL A 66 1.19 7.36 17.11
C VAL A 66 1.95 6.46 16.14
N LYS A 67 1.79 6.64 14.83
CA LYS A 67 2.54 5.85 13.84
C LYS A 67 4.04 6.08 13.95
N GLU A 68 4.49 7.33 14.09
CA GLU A 68 5.91 7.68 14.20
C GLU A 68 6.54 7.02 15.42
N VAL A 69 5.95 7.20 16.60
CA VAL A 69 6.44 6.60 17.85
C VAL A 69 6.53 5.08 17.74
N ILE A 70 5.47 4.44 17.22
CA ILE A 70 5.41 2.98 17.10
C ILE A 70 6.45 2.47 16.09
N THR A 71 6.56 3.14 14.94
CA THR A 71 7.50 2.77 13.88
C THR A 71 8.94 2.92 14.36
N ASP A 72 9.27 4.00 15.07
CA ASP A 72 10.63 4.26 15.56
C ASP A 72 11.08 3.22 16.58
N LEU A 73 10.24 2.93 17.58
CA LEU A 73 10.56 1.94 18.61
C LEU A 73 10.72 0.53 18.02
N ILE A 74 9.84 0.12 17.10
CA ILE A 74 9.92 -1.19 16.47
C ILE A 74 11.14 -1.27 15.54
N ASN A 75 11.41 -0.26 14.73
CA ASN A 75 12.58 -0.25 13.84
C ASN A 75 13.91 -0.26 14.62
N GLN A 76 13.97 0.40 15.78
CA GLN A 76 15.13 0.30 16.67
C GLN A 76 15.32 -1.13 17.18
N GLU A 77 14.24 -1.82 17.57
CA GLU A 77 14.33 -3.22 18.02
C GLU A 77 14.67 -4.17 16.87
N LEU A 78 14.11 -3.96 15.68
CA LEU A 78 14.43 -4.74 14.48
C LEU A 78 15.90 -4.63 14.08
N LYS A 79 16.51 -3.45 14.22
CA LYS A 79 17.96 -3.29 14.02
C LYS A 79 18.79 -4.12 15.01
N LYS A 80 18.33 -4.28 16.26
CA LYS A 80 19.00 -5.16 17.24
C LYS A 80 18.86 -6.62 16.85
N VAL A 81 17.68 -7.03 16.39
CA VAL A 81 17.44 -8.40 15.89
C VAL A 81 18.30 -8.68 14.65
N GLN A 82 18.37 -7.74 13.71
CA GLN A 82 19.23 -7.82 12.52
C GLN A 82 20.68 -8.00 12.93
N TRP A 83 21.18 -7.12 13.78
CA TRP A 83 22.54 -7.20 14.28
C TRP A 83 22.79 -8.55 14.98
N ALA A 84 21.89 -9.02 15.85
CA ALA A 84 22.04 -10.33 16.47
C ALA A 84 22.13 -11.46 15.44
N SER A 85 21.33 -11.42 14.37
CA SER A 85 21.35 -12.45 13.32
C SER A 85 22.60 -12.45 12.44
N GLU A 86 23.30 -11.33 12.34
CA GLU A 86 24.56 -11.24 11.59
C GLU A 86 25.76 -11.79 12.37
N TYR A 87 25.70 -11.78 13.70
CA TYR A 87 26.85 -12.04 14.58
C TYR A 87 26.65 -13.19 15.58
N SER A 88 25.47 -13.82 15.64
CA SER A 88 25.16 -14.89 16.58
C SER A 88 24.32 -15.99 15.94
N ASP A 89 24.84 -17.22 15.96
CA ASP A 89 24.13 -18.42 15.46
C ASP A 89 22.85 -18.74 16.26
N GLU A 90 22.72 -18.23 17.48
CA GLU A 90 21.54 -18.39 18.35
C GLU A 90 20.53 -17.22 18.27
N SER A 91 20.58 -16.39 17.22
CA SER A 91 19.66 -15.26 17.13
C SER A 91 18.21 -15.70 16.94
N GLU A 92 17.30 -15.20 17.78
CA GLU A 92 15.87 -15.37 17.60
C GLU A 92 15.29 -14.31 16.67
N SER A 93 14.33 -14.69 15.84
CA SER A 93 13.59 -13.73 15.01
C SER A 93 12.69 -12.83 15.86
N PHE A 94 12.31 -11.67 15.32
CA PHE A 94 11.40 -10.74 16.00
C PHE A 94 10.07 -11.41 16.40
N GLN A 95 9.53 -12.28 15.54
CA GLN A 95 8.29 -13.01 15.82
C GLN A 95 8.43 -13.95 17.03
N VAL A 96 9.57 -14.62 17.17
CA VAL A 96 9.83 -15.54 18.29
C VAL A 96 10.01 -14.75 19.59
N LYS A 97 10.76 -13.65 19.54
CA LYS A 97 11.05 -12.81 20.70
C LYS A 97 9.82 -12.02 21.18
N TYR A 98 8.96 -11.57 20.26
CA TYR A 98 7.81 -10.71 20.54
C TYR A 98 6.50 -11.21 19.88
N PRO A 99 6.01 -12.42 20.22
CA PRO A 99 4.90 -13.05 19.51
C PRO A 99 3.59 -12.26 19.62
N LYS A 100 3.31 -11.67 20.79
CA LYS A 100 2.09 -10.87 21.02
C LYS A 100 2.09 -9.58 20.19
N LEU A 101 3.22 -8.87 20.18
CA LEU A 101 3.39 -7.65 19.40
C LEU A 101 3.34 -7.96 17.91
N TYR A 102 4.01 -9.02 17.46
CA TYR A 102 3.97 -9.44 16.07
C TYR A 102 2.53 -9.71 15.58
N GLU A 103 1.74 -10.45 16.37
CA GLU A 103 0.34 -10.72 16.03
C GLU A 103 -0.55 -9.48 16.06
N SER A 104 -0.31 -8.54 16.99
CA SER A 104 -1.08 -7.29 17.04
C SER A 104 -0.72 -6.36 15.87
N LEU A 105 0.56 -6.29 15.48
CA LEU A 105 1.01 -5.56 14.31
C LEU A 105 0.34 -6.05 13.03
N ARG A 106 0.27 -7.37 12.82
CA ARG A 106 -0.43 -7.96 11.66
C ARG A 106 -1.91 -7.61 11.63
N LYS A 107 -2.59 -7.66 12.78
CA LYS A 107 -4.00 -7.26 12.89
C LYS A 107 -4.22 -5.78 12.58
N ASP A 108 -3.23 -4.95 12.90
CA ASP A 108 -3.23 -3.51 12.63
C ASP A 108 -2.71 -3.17 11.22
N GLY A 109 -2.47 -4.19 10.38
CA GLY A 109 -2.06 -4.03 8.99
C GLY A 109 -0.58 -3.70 8.82
N PHE A 110 0.29 -4.20 9.70
CA PHE A 110 1.73 -4.11 9.56
C PHE A 110 2.36 -5.47 9.29
N THR A 111 3.45 -5.46 8.54
CA THR A 111 4.31 -6.60 8.26
C THR A 111 5.76 -6.20 8.50
N ILE A 112 6.64 -7.19 8.65
CA ILE A 112 8.07 -6.97 8.84
C ILE A 112 8.78 -7.63 7.67
N VAL A 113 9.48 -6.83 6.87
CA VAL A 113 10.26 -7.28 5.71
C VAL A 113 11.65 -6.68 5.83
N ASP A 114 12.69 -7.50 5.68
CA ASP A 114 14.10 -7.10 5.77
C ASP A 114 14.41 -6.19 6.98
N TYR A 115 13.91 -6.59 8.16
CA TYR A 115 14.07 -5.86 9.42
C TYR A 115 13.52 -4.44 9.41
N GLN A 116 12.52 -4.17 8.58
CA GLN A 116 11.77 -2.91 8.57
C GLN A 116 10.28 -3.18 8.79
N LEU A 117 9.66 -2.36 9.64
CA LEU A 117 8.22 -2.37 9.81
C LEU A 117 7.58 -1.66 8.61
N LEU A 118 6.84 -2.41 7.81
CA LEU A 118 6.07 -1.91 6.69
C LEU A 118 4.59 -1.97 7.01
N ARG A 119 3.82 -1.06 6.44
CA ARG A 119 2.36 -1.14 6.51
C ARG A 119 1.87 -1.99 5.35
N ASP A 120 1.29 -3.15 5.66
CA ASP A 120 0.56 -3.95 4.72
C ASP A 120 -0.71 -3.19 4.31
N ASN A 121 -0.65 -2.63 3.12
CA ASN A 121 -1.76 -1.91 2.50
C ASN A 121 -2.75 -2.88 1.82
N GLY A 122 -2.55 -4.19 1.93
CA GLY A 122 -3.36 -5.22 1.29
C GLY A 122 -3.30 -5.16 -0.23
N LEU A 123 -2.26 -4.54 -0.79
CA LEU A 123 -2.08 -4.47 -2.23
C LEU A 123 -1.39 -5.73 -2.75
N ILE A 124 -1.82 -6.17 -3.92
CA ILE A 124 -1.21 -7.29 -4.62
C ILE A 124 0.17 -6.82 -5.12
N GLU A 125 1.20 -7.61 -4.85
CA GLU A 125 2.53 -7.42 -5.43
C GLU A 125 2.44 -7.61 -6.95
N SER A 126 3.01 -6.66 -7.67
CA SER A 126 3.00 -6.63 -9.13
C SER A 126 4.44 -6.82 -9.59
N PRO A 127 4.78 -7.93 -10.27
CA PRO A 127 6.11 -8.07 -10.85
C PRO A 127 6.38 -6.94 -11.86
N GLY A 128 7.66 -6.73 -12.20
CA GLY A 128 8.04 -5.77 -13.24
C GLY A 128 7.37 -6.10 -14.58
N LEU A 129 7.02 -5.07 -15.34
CA LEU A 129 6.42 -5.22 -16.67
C LEU A 129 7.47 -5.57 -17.71
N ILE A 130 7.09 -6.42 -18.66
CA ILE A 130 7.94 -6.76 -19.80
C ILE A 130 8.00 -5.55 -20.75
N TYR A 131 6.84 -4.98 -21.11
CA TYR A 131 6.80 -3.70 -21.80
C TYR A 131 6.91 -2.53 -20.82
N ASN A 132 8.15 -2.11 -20.53
CA ASN A 132 8.40 -0.99 -19.64
C ASN A 132 8.39 0.36 -20.38
N PHE A 133 7.21 0.98 -20.46
CA PHE A 133 7.08 2.33 -20.99
C PHE A 133 7.39 3.36 -19.91
N LYS A 134 8.35 4.26 -20.18
CA LYS A 134 8.83 5.26 -19.20
C LYS A 134 7.71 6.05 -18.50
N PHE A 135 6.69 6.47 -19.24
CA PHE A 135 5.55 7.20 -18.66
C PHE A 135 4.74 6.32 -17.68
N VAL A 136 4.57 5.03 -18.00
CA VAL A 136 3.87 4.08 -17.15
C VAL A 136 4.67 3.81 -15.88
N GLU A 137 5.98 3.61 -16.01
CA GLU A 137 6.91 3.45 -14.89
C GLU A 137 6.82 4.65 -13.93
N GLU A 138 6.92 5.87 -14.45
CA GLU A 138 6.81 7.08 -13.65
C GLU A 138 5.46 7.20 -12.93
N CYS A 139 4.36 6.82 -13.60
CA CYS A 139 3.04 6.79 -12.96
C CYS A 139 2.94 5.73 -11.86
N LEU A 140 3.57 4.57 -12.03
CA LEU A 140 3.62 3.51 -11.01
C LEU A 140 4.47 3.94 -9.80
N ASP A 141 5.58 4.63 -10.02
CA ASP A 141 6.42 5.18 -8.94
C ASP A 141 5.69 6.27 -8.15
N GLN A 142 4.98 7.16 -8.84
CA GLN A 142 4.13 8.16 -8.20
C GLN A 142 3.00 7.50 -7.41
N CYS A 143 2.37 6.46 -7.96
CA CYS A 143 1.37 5.66 -7.25
C CYS A 143 1.96 5.06 -5.96
N GLN A 144 3.15 4.46 -6.03
CA GLN A 144 3.81 3.88 -4.87
C GLN A 144 4.19 4.93 -3.83
N THR A 145 4.63 6.11 -4.25
CA THR A 145 4.91 7.24 -3.35
C THR A 145 3.64 7.67 -2.61
N LEU A 146 2.50 7.77 -3.29
CA LEU A 146 1.22 8.13 -2.68
C LEU A 146 0.72 7.06 -1.71
N ILE A 147 0.90 5.79 -2.04
CA ILE A 147 0.61 4.66 -1.16
C ILE A 147 1.44 4.75 0.14
N SER A 148 2.74 5.04 0.02
CA SER A 148 3.65 5.06 1.16
C SER A 148 3.45 6.30 2.06
N ASN A 149 3.22 7.47 1.45
CA ASN A 149 3.28 8.75 2.14
C ASN A 149 1.92 9.38 2.42
N HIS A 150 0.85 8.91 1.77
CA HIS A 150 -0.48 9.48 1.88
C HIS A 150 -1.53 8.39 2.13
N SER A 151 -2.44 8.20 1.19
CA SER A 151 -3.63 7.35 1.32
C SER A 151 -3.86 6.59 0.03
N LEU A 152 -4.52 5.43 0.09
CA LEU A 152 -4.83 4.69 -1.14
C LEU A 152 -5.75 5.50 -2.03
N GLY A 153 -6.69 6.27 -1.45
CA GLY A 153 -7.55 7.17 -2.21
C GLY A 153 -6.80 8.20 -3.05
N SER A 154 -5.64 8.68 -2.57
CA SER A 154 -4.77 9.58 -3.33
C SER A 154 -4.02 8.88 -4.48
N ALA A 155 -3.73 7.59 -4.32
CA ALA A 155 -2.98 6.80 -5.31
C ALA A 155 -3.83 6.28 -6.48
N VAL A 156 -5.17 6.23 -6.34
CA VAL A 156 -6.08 5.71 -7.39
C VAL A 156 -5.88 6.40 -8.73
N ASP A 157 -5.71 7.73 -8.74
CA ASP A 157 -5.47 8.50 -9.97
C ASP A 157 -4.26 7.99 -10.75
N ARG A 158 -3.15 7.78 -10.04
CA ARG A 158 -1.89 7.35 -10.64
C ARG A 158 -1.95 5.90 -11.09
N ALA A 159 -2.60 5.01 -10.33
CA ALA A 159 -2.84 3.63 -10.73
C ALA A 159 -3.67 3.55 -12.03
N HIS A 160 -4.75 4.33 -12.13
CA HIS A 160 -5.57 4.41 -13.34
C HIS A 160 -4.79 5.02 -14.51
N THR A 161 -4.01 6.08 -14.27
CA THR A 161 -3.21 6.75 -15.31
C THR A 161 -2.14 5.81 -15.88
N ALA A 162 -1.48 5.01 -15.04
CA ALA A 162 -0.55 3.98 -15.49
C ALA A 162 -1.24 2.95 -16.40
N LEU A 163 -2.40 2.41 -15.99
CA LEU A 163 -3.16 1.45 -16.80
C LEU A 163 -3.59 2.05 -18.15
N HIS A 164 -4.07 3.29 -18.14
CA HIS A 164 -4.47 4.01 -19.36
C HIS A 164 -3.28 4.21 -20.30
N GLY A 165 -2.18 4.75 -19.78
CA GLY A 165 -0.95 4.96 -20.54
C GLY A 165 -0.44 3.66 -21.15
N TYR A 166 -0.45 2.58 -20.36
CA TYR A 166 -0.02 1.26 -20.81
C TYR A 166 -0.85 0.75 -22.00
N MET A 167 -2.18 0.78 -21.92
CA MET A 167 -3.05 0.33 -23.03
C MET A 167 -2.84 1.17 -24.29
N LYS A 168 -2.64 2.49 -24.15
CA LYS A 168 -2.33 3.38 -25.27
C LYS A 168 -1.02 3.01 -25.96
N GLU A 169 0.03 2.78 -25.17
CA GLU A 169 1.34 2.39 -25.69
C GLU A 169 1.29 1.01 -26.35
N ILE A 170 0.50 0.06 -25.82
CA ILE A 170 0.25 -1.23 -26.48
C ILE A 170 -0.45 -1.06 -27.83
N CYS A 171 -1.53 -0.27 -27.91
CA CYS A 171 -2.15 0.01 -29.21
C CYS A 171 -1.14 0.60 -30.21
N THR A 172 -0.27 1.50 -29.74
CA THR A 172 0.78 2.11 -30.58
C THR A 172 1.82 1.07 -31.03
N ALA A 173 2.33 0.25 -30.11
CA ALA A 173 3.37 -0.75 -30.37
C ALA A 173 2.91 -1.86 -31.33
N PHE A 174 1.61 -2.17 -31.33
CA PHE A 174 1.01 -3.21 -32.17
C PHE A 174 0.19 -2.64 -33.34
N GLU A 175 0.33 -1.35 -33.63
CA GLU A 175 -0.34 -0.66 -34.76
C GLU A 175 -1.88 -0.84 -34.77
N LEU A 176 -2.50 -0.84 -33.58
CA LEU A 176 -3.95 -0.91 -33.41
C LEU A 176 -4.57 0.48 -33.54
N GLU A 177 -5.45 0.67 -34.51
CA GLU A 177 -6.08 1.97 -34.77
C GLU A 177 -7.19 2.27 -33.75
N VAL A 178 -6.99 3.32 -32.95
CA VAL A 178 -7.99 3.79 -31.98
C VAL A 178 -8.60 5.09 -32.50
N LEU A 179 -9.90 5.07 -32.80
CA LEU A 179 -10.60 6.20 -33.41
C LEU A 179 -10.95 7.29 -32.38
N GLY A 180 -10.87 8.56 -32.80
CA GLY A 180 -11.29 9.73 -32.03
C GLY A 180 -10.13 10.62 -31.56
N SER A 181 -10.43 11.89 -31.27
CA SER A 181 -9.41 12.88 -30.87
C SER A 181 -8.93 12.75 -29.42
N HIS A 182 -9.77 12.16 -28.56
CA HIS A 182 -9.48 11.90 -27.15
C HIS A 182 -10.06 10.55 -26.73
N PRO A 183 -9.47 9.43 -27.20
CA PRO A 183 -9.96 8.11 -26.83
C PRO A 183 -9.88 7.92 -25.32
N LYS A 184 -10.93 7.30 -24.78
CA LYS A 184 -11.00 6.93 -23.37
C LYS A 184 -10.31 5.57 -23.17
N ILE A 185 -10.01 5.24 -21.92
CA ILE A 185 -9.39 3.95 -21.57
C ILE A 185 -10.18 2.73 -22.09
N GLN A 186 -11.52 2.80 -22.17
CA GLN A 186 -12.35 1.70 -22.69
C GLN A 186 -12.15 1.48 -24.19
N ASP A 187 -11.79 2.53 -24.94
CA ASP A 187 -11.59 2.47 -26.39
C ASP A 187 -10.31 1.67 -26.67
N TYR A 188 -9.21 1.99 -25.97
CA TYR A 188 -7.97 1.21 -26.05
C TYR A 188 -8.16 -0.25 -25.64
N TRP A 189 -8.88 -0.51 -24.55
CA TRP A 189 -9.18 -1.89 -24.13
C TRP A 189 -9.96 -2.67 -25.20
N SER A 190 -10.93 -2.00 -25.85
CA SER A 190 -11.75 -2.62 -26.89
C SER A 190 -10.91 -3.03 -28.10
N GLU A 191 -10.00 -2.15 -28.54
CA GLU A 191 -9.09 -2.43 -29.65
C GLU A 191 -8.12 -3.57 -29.33
N ILE A 192 -7.48 -3.54 -28.15
CA ILE A 192 -6.56 -4.62 -27.72
C ILE A 192 -7.29 -5.97 -27.73
N LYS A 193 -8.46 -6.03 -27.10
CA LYS A 193 -9.23 -7.28 -26.98
C LYS A 193 -9.67 -7.81 -28.34
N LEU A 194 -10.07 -6.94 -29.27
CA LEU A 194 -10.65 -7.35 -30.55
C LEU A 194 -9.57 -7.67 -31.60
N HIS A 195 -8.47 -6.94 -31.60
CA HIS A 195 -7.51 -6.96 -32.72
C HIS A 195 -6.14 -7.53 -32.33
N HIS A 196 -5.77 -7.57 -31.05
CA HIS A 196 -4.50 -8.16 -30.66
C HIS A 196 -4.53 -9.70 -30.78
N PRO A 197 -3.63 -10.34 -31.55
CA PRO A 197 -3.69 -11.79 -31.82
C PRO A 197 -3.73 -12.66 -30.56
N LYS A 198 -3.01 -12.25 -29.51
CA LYS A 198 -2.95 -13.00 -28.24
C LYS A 198 -4.26 -12.97 -27.42
N PHE A 199 -5.19 -12.06 -27.72
CA PHE A 199 -6.49 -12.01 -27.06
C PHE A 199 -7.56 -12.85 -27.77
N ASN A 200 -7.24 -13.42 -28.93
CA ASN A 200 -8.10 -14.38 -29.61
C ASN A 200 -7.96 -15.77 -28.94
N VAL A 201 -8.77 -16.04 -27.91
CA VAL A 201 -8.72 -17.31 -27.19
C VAL A 201 -9.52 -18.38 -27.93
N ASP A 202 -8.87 -19.25 -28.71
CA ASP A 202 -9.54 -20.35 -29.46
C ASP A 202 -9.45 -21.71 -28.73
N VAL A 203 -9.75 -21.74 -27.43
CA VAL A 203 -9.79 -23.00 -26.66
C VAL A 203 -11.23 -23.38 -26.33
N LYS A 204 -11.78 -24.34 -27.07
CA LYS A 204 -13.20 -24.71 -27.07
C LYS A 204 -13.80 -25.01 -25.70
N GLU A 205 -13.03 -25.56 -24.76
CA GLU A 205 -13.51 -26.00 -23.46
C GLU A 205 -13.90 -24.84 -22.53
N TYR A 206 -13.18 -23.72 -22.59
CA TYR A 206 -13.41 -22.56 -21.72
C TYR A 206 -13.52 -21.23 -22.47
N HIS A 207 -13.62 -21.27 -23.80
CA HIS A 207 -13.77 -20.10 -24.68
C HIS A 207 -14.85 -19.13 -24.18
N THR A 208 -16.06 -19.61 -23.91
CA THR A 208 -17.18 -18.74 -23.52
C THR A 208 -16.99 -18.10 -22.14
N PRO A 209 -16.71 -18.87 -21.06
CA PRO A 209 -16.47 -18.28 -19.74
C PRO A 209 -15.33 -17.26 -19.71
N ILE A 210 -14.18 -17.56 -20.33
CA ILE A 210 -13.03 -16.64 -20.28
C ILE A 210 -13.31 -15.35 -21.05
N ASN A 211 -13.97 -15.43 -22.22
CA ASN A 211 -14.35 -14.24 -22.98
C ASN A 211 -15.39 -13.38 -22.26
N GLN A 212 -16.26 -13.98 -21.42
CA GLN A 212 -17.15 -13.22 -20.54
C GLN A 212 -16.39 -12.47 -19.44
N VAL A 213 -15.38 -13.10 -18.83
CA VAL A 213 -14.49 -12.45 -17.85
C VAL A 213 -13.74 -11.29 -18.50
N VAL A 214 -13.07 -11.54 -19.63
CA VAL A 214 -12.35 -10.52 -20.41
C VAL A 214 -13.29 -9.40 -20.85
N GLY A 215 -14.50 -9.73 -21.32
CA GLY A 215 -15.52 -8.74 -21.66
C GLY A 215 -15.94 -7.86 -20.47
N THR A 216 -15.96 -8.42 -19.26
CA THR A 216 -16.32 -7.72 -18.03
C THR A 216 -15.25 -6.72 -17.59
N ILE A 217 -13.97 -6.97 -17.88
CA ILE A 217 -12.87 -6.03 -17.59
C ILE A 217 -13.17 -4.64 -18.13
N GLY A 218 -13.72 -4.53 -19.35
CA GLY A 218 -14.07 -3.24 -19.96
C GLY A 218 -15.13 -2.46 -19.16
N LYS A 219 -16.12 -3.17 -18.60
CA LYS A 219 -17.14 -2.57 -17.73
C LYS A 219 -16.56 -2.12 -16.39
N VAL A 220 -15.59 -2.88 -15.85
CA VAL A 220 -14.91 -2.52 -14.60
C VAL A 220 -14.04 -1.29 -14.81
N ILE A 221 -13.25 -1.25 -15.89
CA ILE A 221 -12.43 -0.09 -16.27
C ILE A 221 -13.28 1.17 -16.40
N ASP A 222 -14.44 1.07 -17.06
CA ASP A 222 -15.39 2.18 -17.17
C ASP A 222 -15.80 2.75 -15.81
N LYS A 223 -16.15 1.85 -14.88
CA LYS A 223 -16.54 2.24 -13.53
C LYS A 223 -15.37 2.74 -12.69
N ILE A 224 -14.15 2.24 -12.92
CA ILE A 224 -12.93 2.80 -12.30
C ILE A 224 -12.73 4.25 -12.75
N ASN A 225 -12.93 4.56 -14.04
CA ASN A 225 -12.82 5.92 -14.54
C ASN A 225 -13.88 6.85 -13.88
N ASP A 226 -15.12 6.37 -13.73
CA ASP A 226 -16.17 7.12 -13.01
C ASP A 226 -15.78 7.38 -11.54
N LEU A 227 -15.26 6.36 -10.85
CA LEU A 227 -14.78 6.49 -9.47
C LEU A 227 -13.59 7.45 -9.35
N ARG A 228 -12.61 7.33 -10.25
CA ARG A 228 -11.46 8.25 -10.33
C ARG A 228 -11.94 9.68 -10.46
N ASN A 229 -12.87 9.95 -11.36
CA ASN A 229 -13.32 11.32 -11.64
C ASN A 229 -14.15 11.91 -10.49
N ASN A 230 -15.02 11.11 -9.86
CA ASN A 230 -16.06 11.65 -8.95
C ASN A 230 -15.86 11.30 -7.47
N LYS A 231 -14.91 10.42 -7.14
CA LYS A 231 -14.72 9.90 -5.78
C LYS A 231 -13.23 9.81 -5.38
N THR A 232 -12.35 10.53 -6.04
CA THR A 232 -10.92 10.62 -5.65
C THR A 232 -10.41 12.06 -5.63
N TYR A 233 -9.16 12.26 -5.21
CA TYR A 233 -8.49 13.56 -5.20
C TYR A 233 -8.11 14.08 -6.60
N SER A 234 -8.48 13.36 -7.66
CA SER A 234 -8.29 13.81 -9.04
C SER A 234 -9.03 15.10 -9.38
N HIS A 235 -10.12 15.37 -8.65
CA HIS A 235 -10.96 16.55 -8.73
C HIS A 235 -11.39 16.97 -7.31
N PRO A 236 -11.86 18.20 -7.09
CA PRO A 236 -12.32 18.66 -5.78
C PRO A 236 -13.68 18.03 -5.43
N ASN A 237 -13.67 16.74 -5.15
CA ASN A 237 -14.86 15.96 -4.79
C ASN A 237 -15.13 16.08 -3.27
N ASP A 238 -16.39 16.28 -2.90
CA ASP A 238 -16.82 16.40 -1.49
C ASP A 238 -16.68 15.08 -0.72
N GLU A 239 -16.86 13.96 -1.42
CA GLU A 239 -16.73 12.62 -0.88
C GLU A 239 -15.66 11.84 -1.63
N ILE A 240 -14.74 11.25 -0.86
CA ILE A 240 -13.66 10.42 -1.38
C ILE A 240 -13.93 8.96 -1.05
N LEU A 241 -13.47 8.06 -1.92
CA LEU A 241 -13.50 6.62 -1.70
C LEU A 241 -12.95 6.24 -0.32
N GLY A 242 -13.65 5.29 0.31
CA GLY A 242 -13.10 4.57 1.44
C GLY A 242 -11.82 3.83 1.04
N GLU A 243 -10.94 3.63 2.00
CA GLU A 243 -9.66 2.94 1.79
C GLU A 243 -9.81 1.50 1.26
N GLY A 244 -10.87 0.79 1.68
CA GLY A 244 -11.15 -0.57 1.17
C GLY A 244 -11.48 -0.57 -0.32
N GLU A 245 -12.30 0.37 -0.75
CA GLU A 245 -12.67 0.56 -2.16
C GLU A 245 -11.48 1.09 -2.98
N ALA A 246 -10.69 2.01 -2.44
CA ALA A 246 -9.47 2.49 -3.08
C ALA A 246 -8.46 1.35 -3.28
N ARG A 247 -8.27 0.49 -2.27
CA ARG A 247 -7.47 -0.73 -2.36
C ARG A 247 -7.95 -1.65 -3.47
N LEU A 248 -9.27 -1.90 -3.55
CA LEU A 248 -9.86 -2.72 -4.61
C LEU A 248 -9.54 -2.14 -5.99
N VAL A 249 -9.71 -0.84 -6.18
CA VAL A 249 -9.46 -0.18 -7.47
C VAL A 249 -7.98 -0.25 -7.87
N ILE A 250 -7.05 -0.02 -6.94
CA ILE A 250 -5.61 -0.12 -7.22
C ILE A 250 -5.24 -1.57 -7.58
N ASN A 251 -5.74 -2.55 -6.81
CA ASN A 251 -5.48 -3.96 -7.06
C ASN A 251 -6.03 -4.41 -8.42
N LEU A 252 -7.26 -4.01 -8.78
CA LEU A 252 -7.82 -4.30 -10.09
C LEU A 252 -6.99 -3.67 -11.20
N SER A 253 -6.53 -2.43 -11.01
CA SER A 253 -5.67 -1.75 -12.00
C SER A 253 -4.36 -2.52 -12.21
N ARG A 254 -3.69 -2.95 -11.12
CA ARG A 254 -2.47 -3.77 -11.18
C ARG A 254 -2.71 -5.12 -11.86
N VAL A 255 -3.78 -5.81 -11.49
CA VAL A 255 -4.15 -7.12 -12.08
C VAL A 255 -4.44 -6.99 -13.56
N PHE A 256 -5.17 -5.96 -13.99
CA PHE A 256 -5.44 -5.74 -15.42
C PHE A 256 -4.18 -5.41 -16.18
N LEU A 257 -3.32 -4.56 -15.62
CA LEU A 257 -2.05 -4.21 -16.24
C LEU A 257 -1.19 -5.47 -16.45
N GLN A 258 -1.03 -6.29 -15.40
CA GLN A 258 -0.29 -7.57 -15.45
C GLN A 258 -0.91 -8.58 -16.41
N TYR A 259 -2.24 -8.72 -16.40
CA TYR A 259 -2.93 -9.60 -17.32
C TYR A 259 -2.67 -9.21 -18.78
N ILE A 260 -2.72 -7.90 -19.09
CA ILE A 260 -2.45 -7.42 -20.44
C ILE A 260 -1.00 -7.66 -20.81
N ASP A 261 -0.04 -7.22 -19.97
CA ASP A 261 1.40 -7.42 -20.20
C ASP A 261 1.75 -8.89 -20.42
N GLY A 262 1.31 -9.78 -19.54
CA GLY A 262 1.54 -11.22 -19.69
C GLY A 262 0.93 -11.80 -20.97
N LYS A 263 -0.24 -11.30 -21.41
CA LYS A 263 -0.88 -11.74 -22.65
C LYS A 263 -0.17 -11.23 -23.90
N VAL A 264 0.30 -9.99 -23.94
CA VAL A 264 0.99 -9.44 -25.11
C VAL A 264 2.45 -9.88 -25.20
N SER A 265 3.04 -10.30 -24.08
CA SER A 265 4.44 -10.71 -23.97
C SER A 265 4.68 -12.22 -24.01
N SER A 266 3.63 -13.03 -23.98
CA SER A 266 3.76 -14.49 -24.09
C SER A 266 4.01 -14.89 -25.54
N ASP A 267 5.03 -15.72 -25.78
CA ASP A 267 5.37 -16.31 -27.09
C ASP A 267 4.26 -17.19 -27.69
#